data_AF-A0A4Y2PL66-F1
#
_entry.id   AF-A0A4Y2PL66-F1
#
_cell.length_a   1.000
_cell.length_b   1.000
_cell.length_c   1.000
_cell.angle_alpha   90.00
_cell.angle_beta   90.00
_cell.angle_gamma   90.00
#
_symmetry.space_group_name_H-M   'P 1'
#
loop_
_entity.id
_entity.type
_entity.pdbx_description
1 polymer ?
#
loop_
_entity_poly.entity_id
_entity_poly.type
_entity_poly.pdbx_seq_one_letter_code
_entity_poly.pdbx_strand_id
1 'polypeptide(L)'
;MDNRSLQWFVCQLHANELLLRHLSAHMDKTTTGPRSLTGEIRKSLAGCEKLSVVSSTPVENTLCEVTNKKDLSTDQLQLMEICEVINCLHCRESLSKINPGKVCHSRWLRIANKILRFNVAHENSSEALLTLTTFITKVYASMWFKIRSKP
;
A
#
# COMPACT_ATOMS: atom_id res chain seq x y z
N MET A 1 -9.37 16.94 -23.01
CA MET A 1 -8.87 16.91 -21.63
C MET A 1 -7.89 18.05 -21.46
N ASP A 2 -8.19 19.02 -20.62
CA ASP A 2 -7.31 20.17 -20.39
C ASP A 2 -6.01 19.74 -19.69
N ASN A 3 -4.85 20.19 -20.17
CA ASN A 3 -3.55 19.89 -19.55
C ASN A 3 -3.47 20.26 -18.06
N ARG A 4 -4.31 21.21 -17.62
CA ARG A 4 -4.43 21.64 -16.23
C ARG A 4 -5.00 20.57 -15.32
N SER A 5 -5.93 19.73 -15.78
CA SER A 5 -6.49 18.64 -14.95
C SER A 5 -5.48 17.53 -14.71
N LEU A 6 -4.72 17.16 -15.75
CA LEU A 6 -3.67 16.14 -15.66
C LEU A 6 -2.55 16.57 -14.71
N GLN A 7 -2.10 17.83 -14.78
CA GLN A 7 -1.08 18.35 -13.87
C GLN A 7 -1.51 18.23 -12.41
N TRP A 8 -2.77 18.54 -12.08
CA TRP A 8 -3.30 18.41 -10.72
C TRP A 8 -3.32 16.95 -10.24
N PHE A 9 -3.66 16.00 -11.09
CA PHE A 9 -3.61 14.58 -10.73
C PHE A 9 -2.17 14.12 -10.46
N VAL A 10 -1.23 14.50 -11.31
CA VAL A 10 0.19 14.20 -11.11
C VAL A 10 0.71 14.82 -9.81
N CYS A 11 0.36 16.07 -9.51
CA CYS A 11 0.75 16.72 -8.25
C CYS A 11 0.16 16.01 -7.02
N GLN A 12 -1.12 15.61 -7.07
CA GLN A 12 -1.77 14.90 -5.96
C GLN A 12 -1.16 13.51 -5.74
N LEU A 13 -0.84 12.77 -6.81
CA LEU A 13 -0.15 11.48 -6.69
C LEU A 13 1.24 11.64 -6.08
N HIS A 14 2.03 12.63 -6.54
CA HIS A 14 3.35 12.90 -5.97
C HIS A 14 3.27 13.32 -4.50
N ALA A 15 2.29 14.14 -4.11
CA ALA A 15 2.09 14.50 -2.71
C ALA A 15 1.76 13.28 -1.85
N ASN A 16 0.93 12.37 -2.36
CA ASN A 16 0.60 11.12 -1.68
C ASN A 16 1.82 10.20 -1.50
N GLU A 17 2.64 10.05 -2.55
CA GLU A 17 3.92 9.31 -2.46
C GLU A 17 4.89 9.97 -1.48
N LEU A 18 4.92 11.30 -1.42
CA LEU A 18 5.78 12.05 -0.52
C LEU A 18 5.41 11.84 0.96
N LEU A 19 4.12 11.79 1.29
CA LEU A 19 3.68 11.51 2.66
C LEU A 19 4.09 10.11 3.12
N LEU A 20 3.85 9.09 2.28
CA LEU A 20 4.27 7.72 2.58
C LEU A 20 5.78 7.63 2.79
N ARG A 21 6.57 8.34 1.96
CA ARG A 21 8.03 8.39 2.07
C ARG A 21 8.51 9.01 3.37
N HIS A 22 7.92 10.13 3.79
CA HIS A 22 8.30 10.79 5.05
C HIS A 22 8.00 9.92 6.25
N LEU A 23 6.80 9.33 6.31
CA LEU A 23 6.44 8.43 7.40
C LEU A 23 7.35 7.21 7.42
N SER A 24 7.59 6.61 6.26
CA SER A 24 8.52 5.48 6.11
C SER A 24 9.91 5.80 6.64
N ALA A 25 10.48 6.96 6.29
CA ALA A 25 11.80 7.37 6.77
C ALA A 25 11.82 7.60 8.29
N HIS A 26 10.75 8.15 8.85
CA HIS A 26 10.60 8.35 10.30
C HIS A 26 10.54 7.00 11.05
N MET A 27 9.69 6.07 10.58
CA MET A 27 9.48 4.77 11.24
C MET A 27 10.68 3.83 11.12
N ASP A 28 11.43 3.91 10.02
CA ASP A 28 12.59 3.05 9.74
C ASP A 28 13.87 3.52 10.48
N LYS A 29 13.77 4.60 11.27
CA LYS A 29 14.81 5.17 12.16
C LYS A 29 16.20 5.37 11.53
N THR A 30 16.30 5.37 10.19
CA THR A 30 17.57 5.42 9.47
C THR A 30 17.66 6.71 8.65
N THR A 31 18.51 7.63 9.08
CA THR A 31 18.75 8.92 8.42
C THR A 31 19.88 8.82 7.39
N THR A 32 19.80 7.90 6.43
CA THR A 32 20.82 7.83 5.37
C THR A 32 20.17 7.77 3.98
N GLY A 33 19.87 8.96 3.48
CA GLY A 33 19.64 9.23 2.07
C GLY A 33 18.16 9.40 1.67
N PRO A 34 17.83 10.41 0.85
CA PRO A 34 16.46 10.67 0.44
C PRO A 34 15.81 9.50 -0.34
N ARG A 35 16.57 8.61 -0.98
CA ARG A 35 16.06 7.78 -2.09
C ARG A 35 15.52 6.39 -1.73
N SER A 36 15.55 5.94 -0.47
CA SER A 36 15.06 4.59 -0.13
C SER A 36 14.74 4.40 1.36
N LEU A 37 13.76 3.53 1.64
CA LEU A 37 13.70 2.77 2.89
C LEU A 37 15.03 2.02 3.01
N THR A 38 15.74 2.09 4.14
CA THR A 38 17.13 1.57 4.22
C THR A 38 17.37 0.73 5.47
N GLY A 39 16.59 0.96 6.52
CA GLY A 39 16.66 0.31 7.82
C GLY A 39 15.96 -1.05 7.89
N GLU A 40 15.71 -1.47 9.12
CA GLU A 40 15.21 -2.80 9.48
C GLU A 40 13.88 -3.12 8.81
N ILE A 41 13.00 -2.13 8.61
CA ILE A 41 11.72 -2.36 7.93
C ILE A 41 11.98 -2.85 6.51
N ARG A 42 12.90 -2.22 5.76
CA ARG A 42 13.23 -2.70 4.41
C ARG A 42 13.77 -4.12 4.44
N LYS A 43 14.63 -4.45 5.39
CA LYS A 43 15.22 -5.80 5.50
C LYS A 43 14.13 -6.84 5.74
N SER A 44 13.17 -6.55 6.63
CA SER A 44 12.02 -7.41 6.89
C SER A 44 11.09 -7.55 5.68
N LEU A 45 11.01 -6.55 4.80
CA LEU A 45 10.26 -6.65 3.54
C LEU A 45 10.93 -7.55 2.49
N ALA A 46 12.20 -7.94 2.67
CA ALA A 46 12.86 -8.84 1.74
C ALA A 46 12.27 -10.26 1.87
N GLY A 47 11.74 -10.80 0.77
CA GLY A 47 11.14 -12.14 0.76
C GLY A 47 9.70 -12.21 1.29
N CYS A 48 9.07 -11.08 1.66
CA CYS A 48 7.69 -11.05 2.16
C CYS A 48 6.66 -11.58 1.14
N GLU A 49 7.02 -11.61 -0.14
CA GLU A 49 6.20 -12.16 -1.23
C GLU A 49 5.90 -13.66 -1.04
N LYS A 50 6.81 -14.39 -0.38
CA LYS A 50 6.70 -15.84 -0.15
C LYS A 50 5.95 -16.19 1.14
N LEU A 51 5.66 -15.22 1.99
CA LEU A 51 5.03 -15.48 3.27
C LEU A 51 3.54 -15.82 3.08
N SER A 52 3.08 -16.87 3.76
CA SER A 52 1.67 -17.19 3.87
C SER A 52 0.96 -16.14 4.72
N VAL A 53 -0.30 -15.86 4.41
CA VAL A 53 -1.07 -14.88 5.15
C VAL A 53 -1.56 -15.51 6.46
N VAL A 54 -1.23 -14.86 7.57
CA VAL A 54 -1.55 -15.30 8.93
C VAL A 54 -2.31 -14.14 9.57
N SER A 55 -3.61 -14.33 9.77
CA SER A 55 -4.60 -13.32 10.21
C SER A 55 -4.01 -12.12 10.96
N SER A 56 -4.15 -10.91 10.40
CA SER A 56 -3.74 -9.66 11.06
C SER A 56 -4.87 -8.97 11.80
N THR A 57 -4.51 -8.03 12.68
CA THR A 57 -5.46 -7.08 13.25
C THR A 57 -6.16 -6.28 12.15
N PRO A 58 -7.50 -6.18 12.17
CA PRO A 58 -8.24 -5.40 11.20
C PRO A 58 -7.99 -3.91 11.39
N VAL A 59 -7.94 -3.18 10.29
CA VAL A 59 -7.90 -1.71 10.30
C VAL A 59 -9.08 -1.19 9.50
N GLU A 60 -10.04 -0.62 10.21
CA GLU A 60 -11.19 0.05 9.60
C GLU A 60 -10.72 1.11 8.60
N ASN A 61 -11.16 1.01 7.35
CA ASN A 61 -10.88 1.99 6.32
C ASN A 61 -12.11 2.22 5.43
N THR A 62 -12.24 3.45 4.94
CA THR A 62 -13.28 3.86 3.99
C THR A 62 -12.70 3.85 2.58
N LEU A 63 -12.23 2.69 2.11
CA LEU A 63 -11.79 2.59 0.73
C LEU A 63 -12.96 2.90 -0.21
N CYS A 64 -12.70 3.76 -1.20
CA CYS A 64 -13.70 4.09 -2.20
C CYS A 64 -14.06 2.83 -2.99
N GLU A 65 -15.34 2.52 -3.17
CA GLU A 65 -15.76 1.41 -4.04
C GLU A 65 -15.25 1.66 -5.47
N VAL A 66 -14.22 0.92 -5.86
CA VAL A 66 -13.70 0.99 -7.23
C VAL A 66 -14.62 0.14 -8.10
N THR A 67 -15.50 0.80 -8.86
CA THR A 67 -16.53 0.16 -9.66
C THR A 67 -15.98 -0.69 -10.82
N ASN A 68 -14.73 -0.44 -11.26
CA ASN A 68 -14.15 -1.13 -12.41
C ASN A 68 -12.74 -1.70 -12.13
N LYS A 69 -12.68 -2.79 -11.35
CA LYS A 69 -11.42 -3.49 -11.01
C LYS A 69 -10.62 -3.93 -12.26
N LYS A 70 -11.27 -4.10 -13.41
CA LYS A 70 -10.68 -4.53 -14.70
C LYS A 70 -9.70 -3.53 -15.30
N ASP A 71 -9.84 -2.24 -14.96
CA ASP A 71 -8.97 -1.19 -15.49
C ASP A 71 -7.70 -1.01 -14.64
N LEU A 72 -7.59 -1.70 -13.50
CA LEU A 72 -6.46 -1.58 -12.59
C LEU A 72 -5.24 -2.34 -13.11
N SER A 73 -4.05 -1.76 -12.95
CA SER A 73 -2.82 -2.54 -13.07
C SER A 73 -2.74 -3.56 -11.93
N THR A 74 -1.91 -4.58 -12.10
CA THR A 74 -1.78 -5.64 -11.09
C THR A 74 -1.40 -5.10 -9.71
N ASP A 75 -0.50 -4.11 -9.62
CA ASP A 75 -0.11 -3.52 -8.33
C ASP A 75 -1.26 -2.76 -7.66
N GLN A 76 -2.10 -2.09 -8.45
CA GLN A 76 -3.23 -1.33 -7.93
C GLN A 76 -4.35 -2.26 -7.49
N LEU A 77 -4.60 -3.33 -8.25
CA LEU A 77 -5.52 -4.39 -7.85
C LEU A 77 -5.04 -5.05 -6.55
N GLN A 78 -3.75 -5.38 -6.45
CA GLN A 78 -3.16 -5.93 -5.24
C GLN A 78 -3.30 -4.99 -4.04
N LEU A 79 -3.05 -3.69 -4.21
CA LEU A 79 -3.23 -2.71 -3.13
C LEU A 79 -4.66 -2.73 -2.60
N MET A 80 -5.64 -2.71 -3.51
CA MET A 80 -7.05 -2.71 -3.17
C MET A 80 -7.47 -4.00 -2.47
N GLU A 81 -7.13 -5.17 -3.04
CA GLU A 81 -7.49 -6.48 -2.48
C GLU A 81 -6.90 -6.67 -1.07
N ILE A 82 -5.64 -6.28 -0.85
CA ILE A 82 -5.04 -6.39 0.49
C ILE A 82 -5.71 -5.41 1.46
N CYS A 83 -6.03 -4.18 1.04
CA CYS A 83 -6.73 -3.24 1.93
C CYS A 83 -8.16 -3.70 2.26
N GLU A 84 -8.87 -4.33 1.31
CA GLU A 84 -10.18 -4.98 1.55
C GLU A 84 -10.04 -6.09 2.59
N VAL A 85 -8.99 -6.92 2.48
CA VAL A 85 -8.73 -7.99 3.46
C VAL A 85 -8.37 -7.43 4.84
N ILE A 86 -7.59 -6.36 4.92
CA ILE A 86 -7.28 -5.71 6.20
C ILE A 86 -8.53 -5.05 6.80
N ASN A 87 -9.46 -4.57 5.98
CA ASN A 87 -10.72 -4.00 6.45
C ASN A 87 -11.68 -5.07 6.98
N CYS A 88 -11.76 -6.21 6.27
CA CYS A 88 -12.67 -7.29 6.59
C CYS A 88 -12.03 -8.27 7.60
N LEU A 89 -12.61 -8.36 8.81
CA LEU A 89 -12.23 -9.31 9.87
C LEU A 89 -12.15 -10.79 9.42
N HIS A 90 -12.80 -11.15 8.31
CA HIS A 90 -12.92 -12.51 7.79
C HIS A 90 -12.67 -12.54 6.28
N CYS A 91 -11.45 -12.81 5.83
CA CYS A 91 -11.17 -13.08 4.41
C CYS A 91 -9.98 -14.05 4.25
N ARG A 92 -10.15 -15.29 4.73
CA ARG A 92 -9.11 -16.34 4.64
C ARG A 92 -8.97 -16.93 3.22
N GLU A 93 -9.98 -16.79 2.36
CA GLU A 93 -10.04 -17.46 1.04
C GLU A 93 -9.66 -16.58 -0.17
N SER A 94 -9.78 -15.25 -0.06
CA SER A 94 -9.43 -14.29 -1.14
C SER A 94 -7.92 -14.11 -1.32
N LEU A 95 -7.13 -14.49 -0.31
CA LEU A 95 -5.71 -14.20 -0.18
C LEU A 95 -4.79 -15.09 -1.02
N SER A 96 -5.16 -16.35 -1.24
CA SER A 96 -4.40 -17.29 -2.08
C SER A 96 -4.41 -16.90 -3.57
N LYS A 97 -5.32 -15.99 -3.95
CA LYS A 97 -5.50 -15.48 -5.31
C LYS A 97 -4.75 -14.18 -5.59
N ILE A 98 -4.17 -13.53 -4.57
CA ILE A 98 -3.38 -12.29 -4.72
C ILE A 98 -2.04 -12.63 -5.36
N ASN A 99 -2.08 -12.82 -6.67
CA ASN A 99 -0.93 -13.15 -7.50
C ASN A 99 -0.02 -11.91 -7.60
N PRO A 100 1.27 -12.00 -7.23
CA PRO A 100 2.24 -10.95 -7.49
C PRO A 100 2.49 -10.88 -9.00
N GLY A 101 1.58 -10.25 -9.74
CA GLY A 101 1.75 -10.06 -11.17
C GLY A 101 2.89 -9.10 -11.50
N LYS A 102 2.99 -8.74 -12.79
CA LYS A 102 4.11 -7.96 -13.30
C LYS A 102 4.08 -6.54 -12.73
N VAL A 103 5.11 -6.21 -11.96
CA VAL A 103 5.19 -5.00 -11.15
C VAL A 103 5.28 -3.73 -12.02
N CYS A 104 4.47 -2.71 -11.70
CA CYS A 104 4.44 -1.39 -12.35
C CYS A 104 5.61 -0.49 -11.92
N HIS A 105 5.74 0.67 -12.60
CA HIS A 105 6.83 1.65 -12.41
C HIS A 105 6.78 2.45 -11.09
N SER A 106 5.65 2.55 -10.38
CA SER A 106 5.60 3.31 -9.11
C SER A 106 6.28 2.52 -7.99
N ARG A 107 7.46 3.00 -7.60
CA ARG A 107 8.27 2.42 -6.53
C ARG A 107 7.54 2.43 -5.19
N TRP A 108 6.81 3.50 -4.89
CA TRP A 108 6.10 3.67 -3.61
C TRP A 108 4.86 2.80 -3.51
N LEU A 109 4.13 2.60 -4.61
CA LEU A 109 3.03 1.64 -4.67
C LEU A 109 3.51 0.22 -4.36
N ARG A 110 4.66 -0.18 -4.91
CA ARG A 110 5.28 -1.47 -4.63
C ARG A 110 5.70 -1.62 -3.16
N ILE A 111 6.26 -0.57 -2.57
CA ILE A 111 6.63 -0.57 -1.15
C ILE A 111 5.38 -0.69 -0.28
N ALA A 112 4.31 0.06 -0.58
CA ALA A 112 3.05 -0.02 0.13
C ALA A 112 2.47 -1.45 0.09
N ASN A 113 2.42 -2.07 -1.09
CA ASN A 113 1.96 -3.46 -1.25
C ASN A 113 2.78 -4.44 -0.40
N LYS A 114 4.11 -4.27 -0.36
CA LYS A 114 4.99 -5.12 0.45
C LYS A 114 4.75 -4.94 1.94
N ILE A 115 4.58 -3.70 2.41
CA ILE A 115 4.28 -3.39 3.82
C ILE A 115 2.98 -4.05 4.25
N LEU A 116 1.91 -3.86 3.48
CA LEU A 116 0.62 -4.46 3.80
C LEU A 116 0.69 -5.99 3.78
N ARG A 117 1.36 -6.57 2.76
CA ARG A 117 1.55 -8.03 2.66
C ARG A 117 2.35 -8.59 3.85
N PHE A 118 3.37 -7.86 4.29
CA PHE A 118 4.16 -8.23 5.47
C PHE A 118 3.32 -8.17 6.75
N ASN A 119 2.48 -7.14 6.92
CA ASN A 119 1.57 -7.01 8.05
C ASN A 119 0.56 -8.16 8.13
N VAL A 120 -0.04 -8.55 7.00
CA VAL A 120 -1.00 -9.68 6.97
C VAL A 120 -0.33 -11.04 7.09
N ALA A 121 0.99 -11.12 6.93
CA ALA A 121 1.73 -12.37 7.04
C ALA A 121 2.33 -12.61 8.44
N HIS A 122 2.18 -11.66 9.37
CA HIS A 122 2.87 -11.69 10.65
C HIS A 122 1.95 -11.31 11.81
N GLU A 123 1.68 -12.26 12.71
CA GLU A 123 0.77 -12.08 13.85
C GLU A 123 1.24 -10.96 14.81
N ASN A 124 2.56 -10.84 15.00
CA ASN A 124 3.16 -9.87 15.93
C ASN A 124 3.73 -8.67 15.19
N SER A 125 2.86 -7.83 14.63
CA SER A 125 3.28 -6.61 13.93
C SER A 125 3.86 -5.58 14.90
N SER A 126 5.03 -5.01 14.59
CA SER A 126 5.62 -3.94 15.38
C SER A 126 4.75 -2.67 15.32
N GLU A 127 4.83 -1.79 16.33
CA GLU A 127 4.11 -0.51 16.33
C GLU A 127 4.42 0.33 15.08
N ALA A 128 5.67 0.27 14.62
CA ALA A 128 6.10 0.91 13.40
C ALA A 128 5.40 0.36 12.15
N LEU A 129 5.27 -0.97 12.07
CA LEU A 129 4.56 -1.62 10.98
C LEU A 129 3.06 -1.31 11.03
N LEU A 130 2.44 -1.35 12.21
CA LEU A 130 1.02 -1.02 12.40
C LEU A 130 0.72 0.43 12.00
N THR A 131 1.60 1.37 12.34
CA THR A 131 1.45 2.78 11.97
C THR A 131 1.55 2.96 10.44
N LEU A 132 2.53 2.32 9.81
CA LEU A 132 2.67 2.34 8.35
C LEU A 132 1.46 1.69 7.66
N THR A 133 1.02 0.53 8.12
CA THR A 133 -0.17 -0.17 7.61
C THR A 133 -1.40 0.72 7.72
N THR A 134 -1.63 1.31 8.89
CA THR A 134 -2.77 2.22 9.13
C THR A 134 -2.73 3.44 8.22
N PHE A 135 -1.56 4.05 8.06
CA PHE A 135 -1.39 5.16 7.15
C PHE A 135 -1.66 4.76 5.70
N ILE A 136 -1.15 3.59 5.27
CA ILE A 136 -1.33 3.12 3.90
C ILE A 136 -2.80 2.85 3.62
N THR A 137 -3.52 2.16 4.51
CA THR A 137 -4.93 1.80 4.30
C THR A 137 -5.85 3.01 4.39
N LYS A 138 -5.65 3.90 5.38
CA LYS A 138 -6.54 5.04 5.61
C LYS A 138 -6.25 6.25 4.70
N VAL A 139 -4.99 6.52 4.41
CA VAL A 139 -4.56 7.73 3.69
C VAL A 139 -4.10 7.39 2.28
N TYR A 140 -3.03 6.60 2.14
CA TYR A 140 -2.38 6.40 0.85
C TYR A 140 -3.31 5.73 -0.19
N ALA A 141 -3.90 4.58 0.15
CA ALA A 141 -4.78 3.84 -0.72
C ALA A 141 -6.06 4.63 -1.04
N SER A 142 -6.72 5.16 -0.01
CA SER A 142 -7.92 5.99 -0.15
C SER A 142 -7.69 7.19 -1.08
N MET A 143 -6.60 7.93 -0.90
CA MET A 143 -6.25 9.04 -1.80
C MET A 143 -5.93 8.55 -3.21
N TRP A 144 -5.16 7.47 -3.36
CA TRP A 144 -4.80 6.91 -4.66
C TRP A 144 -6.04 6.56 -5.50
N PHE A 145 -6.99 5.82 -4.92
CA PHE A 145 -8.21 5.43 -5.63
C PHE A 145 -9.17 6.61 -5.84
N LYS A 146 -9.22 7.58 -4.91
CA LYS A 146 -10.02 8.80 -5.07
C LYS A 146 -9.48 9.74 -6.15
N ILE A 147 -8.16 9.83 -6.32
CA ILE A 147 -7.53 10.60 -7.39
C ILE A 147 -7.86 9.96 -8.74
N ARG A 148 -7.82 8.62 -8.80
CA ARG A 148 -8.06 7.86 -10.02
C ARG A 148 -9.53 7.79 -10.44
N SER A 149 -10.47 7.78 -9.49
CA SER A 149 -11.91 7.74 -9.80
C SER A 149 -12.46 9.05 -10.38
N LYS A 150 -11.65 10.10 -10.45
CA LYS A 150 -12.01 11.37 -11.09
C LYS A 150 -11.72 11.30 -12.59
N PRO A 151 -12.68 11.70 -13.45
CA PRO A 151 -12.54 11.69 -14.90
C PRO A 151 -11.51 12.71 -15.43
#